data_AF-A0A0J6BCM4-F1
#
_entry.id   AF-A0A0J6BCM4-F1
#
_cell.length_a   1.000
_cell.length_b   1.000
_cell.length_c   1.000
_cell.angle_alpha   90.00
_cell.angle_beta   90.00
_cell.angle_gamma   90.00
#
_symmetry.space_group_name_H-M   'P 1'
#
loop_
_entity.id
_entity.type
_entity.pdbx_description
1 polymer ?
#
loop_
_entity_poly.entity_id
_entity_poly.type
_entity_poly.pdbx_seq_one_letter_code
_entity_poly.pdbx_strand_id
1 'polypeptide(L)'
;MRNRWRSAVRWLQPHWRALLPLLLSACQPFGASGAGPPVDTLATQVTLAVGPHRLHVPVVAVSRGGRSAVQRPCPGEGSDWLCAVPLGTLVASTGSPAAAVRATSVEVLLEGYSLFQDTGRDEWLSIPQLCGRLSQRWARQQCLGPSLFRDSLRRFTLIEADALARTNALGGIAGQKEPVRQVVRRMRLRNGEPGTDCAADGQGLCTAALRLSDRVLVVWIVSQKDLPSIRRQATAIRAFLTSAAGPQEDYDRFSAALTRR
;
A
#
# COMPACT_ATOMS: atom_id res chain seq x y z
N MET A 1 0.95 -68.55 10.82
CA MET A 1 1.35 -69.71 11.64
C MET A 1 1.99 -69.18 12.93
N ARG A 2 1.58 -69.74 14.08
CA ARG A 2 2.34 -70.04 15.33
C ARG A 2 3.73 -69.36 15.45
N ASN A 3 4.23 -68.81 16.54
CA ASN A 3 4.04 -68.95 17.99
C ASN A 3 5.30 -68.24 18.58
N ARG A 4 5.23 -67.36 19.58
CA ARG A 4 5.31 -67.69 21.04
C ARG A 4 6.70 -67.34 21.62
N TRP A 5 6.69 -67.09 22.93
CA TRP A 5 7.80 -67.00 23.90
C TRP A 5 8.39 -65.59 24.11
N ARG A 6 7.97 -64.89 25.17
CA ARG A 6 8.30 -65.05 26.61
C ARG A 6 9.71 -64.57 26.95
N SER A 7 9.72 -63.44 27.66
CA SER A 7 10.35 -63.24 28.97
C SER A 7 11.72 -63.87 29.20
N ALA A 8 12.73 -63.06 29.51
CA ALA A 8 13.07 -62.71 30.90
C ALA A 8 14.50 -62.16 31.01
N VAL A 9 14.79 -61.65 32.21
CA VAL A 9 16.10 -61.46 32.84
C VAL A 9 16.76 -60.11 32.50
N ARG A 10 16.57 -59.09 33.35
CA ARG A 10 17.17 -58.82 34.69
C ARG A 10 18.55 -58.19 34.61
N TRP A 11 18.60 -57.00 35.22
CA TRP A 11 19.69 -56.36 35.96
C TRP A 11 21.03 -56.21 35.25
N LEU A 12 21.42 -54.95 35.06
CA LEU A 12 22.74 -54.42 35.43
C LEU A 12 22.67 -52.89 35.38
N GLN A 13 22.59 -52.25 36.54
CA GLN A 13 23.29 -50.98 36.73
C GLN A 13 24.78 -51.34 36.80
N PRO A 14 25.66 -50.57 36.16
CA PRO A 14 26.43 -49.64 36.98
C PRO A 14 26.73 -48.29 36.31
N HIS A 15 26.90 -47.35 37.23
CA HIS A 15 27.42 -45.99 37.12
C HIS A 15 28.52 -45.80 36.06
N TRP A 16 28.29 -44.87 35.13
CA TRP A 16 29.38 -44.07 34.57
C TRP A 16 29.06 -42.58 34.73
N ARG A 17 29.91 -41.92 35.49
CA ARG A 17 29.97 -40.47 35.68
C ARG A 17 30.41 -39.79 34.39
N ALA A 18 30.10 -38.50 34.31
CA ALA A 18 30.61 -37.53 33.34
C ALA A 18 29.92 -37.54 31.96
N LEU A 19 28.99 -36.59 31.80
CA LEU A 19 28.75 -35.82 30.58
C LEU A 19 27.77 -34.68 30.91
N LEU A 20 28.26 -33.69 31.68
CA LEU A 20 27.80 -32.30 31.60
C LEU A 20 29.06 -31.48 31.25
N PRO A 21 29.04 -30.43 30.41
CA PRO A 21 27.92 -29.83 29.67
C PRO A 21 28.30 -29.46 28.21
N LEU A 22 27.66 -30.08 27.21
CA LEU A 22 27.79 -29.67 25.79
C LEU A 22 26.42 -29.33 25.17
N LEU A 23 25.52 -28.76 25.97
CA LEU A 23 24.19 -28.30 25.54
C LEU A 23 23.93 -26.86 26.01
N LEU A 24 24.89 -25.96 25.81
CA LEU A 24 24.71 -24.51 26.02
C LEU A 24 24.94 -23.69 24.73
N SER A 25 24.84 -24.31 23.55
CA SER A 25 25.06 -23.63 22.26
C SER A 25 23.83 -23.60 21.35
N ALA A 26 22.66 -24.09 21.78
CA ALA A 26 21.46 -24.13 20.97
C ALA A 26 20.33 -23.22 21.50
N CYS A 27 20.70 -22.06 22.05
CA CYS A 27 19.80 -20.92 22.16
C CYS A 27 20.55 -19.72 21.57
N GLN A 28 20.93 -19.78 20.29
CA GLN A 28 21.10 -18.53 19.56
C GLN A 28 19.69 -17.95 19.44
N PRO A 29 19.39 -16.77 20.04
CA PRO A 29 18.15 -16.09 19.71
C PRO A 29 18.17 -15.94 18.20
N PHE A 30 17.20 -16.56 17.53
CA PHE A 30 16.93 -16.34 16.12
C PHE A 30 16.99 -14.83 15.91
N GLY A 31 17.91 -14.43 15.03
CA GLY A 31 18.55 -13.13 15.04
C GLY A 31 17.59 -12.00 15.40
N ALA A 32 18.00 -11.20 16.38
CA ALA A 32 17.68 -9.79 16.39
C ALA A 32 18.20 -9.18 15.08
N SER A 33 17.46 -9.36 13.98
CA SER A 33 17.60 -8.56 12.76
C SER A 33 16.96 -7.19 12.99
N GLY A 34 17.34 -6.56 14.10
CA GLY A 34 17.93 -5.22 14.19
C GLY A 34 17.09 -3.98 13.96
N ALA A 35 16.09 -4.00 13.09
CA ALA A 35 15.31 -2.81 12.83
C ALA A 35 13.83 -3.13 13.04
N GLY A 36 13.25 -2.57 14.10
CA GLY A 36 11.80 -2.42 14.16
C GLY A 36 11.29 -1.63 12.96
N PRO A 37 9.97 -1.61 12.73
CA PRO A 37 9.38 -0.88 11.63
C PRO A 37 9.84 0.59 11.67
N PRO A 38 10.20 1.20 10.53
CA PRO A 38 10.88 2.49 10.49
C PRO A 38 9.87 3.64 10.71
N VAL A 39 9.36 3.77 11.92
CA VAL A 39 8.26 4.68 12.28
C VAL A 39 8.54 6.12 11.85
N ASP A 40 9.74 6.65 12.11
CA ASP A 40 10.09 8.02 11.75
C ASP A 40 10.12 8.22 10.22
N THR A 41 10.68 7.24 9.49
CA THR A 41 10.65 7.22 8.02
C THR A 41 9.21 7.20 7.50
N LEU A 42 8.35 6.36 8.08
CA LEU A 42 6.94 6.23 7.67
C LEU A 42 6.11 7.49 7.99
N ALA A 43 6.42 8.17 9.10
CA ALA A 43 5.76 9.40 9.52
C ALA A 43 6.18 10.62 8.69
N THR A 44 7.33 10.55 8.04
CA THR A 44 7.92 11.65 7.28
C THR A 44 6.99 12.11 6.16
N GLN A 45 6.74 13.41 6.05
CA GLN A 45 5.88 14.00 5.01
C GLN A 45 6.68 14.30 3.74
N VAL A 46 6.24 13.75 2.61
CA VAL A 46 6.89 13.92 1.31
C VAL A 46 6.01 14.71 0.35
N THR A 47 6.66 15.41 -0.59
CA THR A 47 5.98 16.08 -1.69
C THR A 47 6.19 15.29 -2.97
N LEU A 48 5.11 14.86 -3.61
CA LEU A 48 5.12 14.11 -4.86
C LEU A 48 4.47 14.94 -5.96
N ALA A 49 4.88 14.74 -7.21
CA ALA A 49 4.25 15.35 -8.37
C ALA A 49 3.93 14.29 -9.43
N VAL A 50 2.67 14.26 -9.88
CA VAL A 50 2.20 13.41 -10.99
C VAL A 50 1.53 14.34 -12.01
N GLY A 51 2.17 14.53 -13.18
CA GLY A 51 1.79 15.60 -14.09
C GLY A 51 1.69 16.98 -13.39
N PRO A 52 0.57 17.72 -13.51
CA PRO A 52 0.39 19.01 -12.84
C PRO A 52 -0.04 18.90 -11.37
N HIS A 53 -0.33 17.69 -10.87
CA HIS A 53 -0.86 17.49 -9.53
C HIS A 53 0.27 17.31 -8.53
N ARG A 54 0.24 18.06 -7.43
CA ARG A 54 1.19 17.96 -6.32
C ARG A 54 0.47 17.42 -5.09
N LEU A 55 1.12 16.48 -4.42
CA LEU A 55 0.59 15.75 -3.28
C LEU A 55 1.55 15.89 -2.10
N HIS A 56 1.02 16.24 -0.94
CA HIS A 56 1.73 16.22 0.34
C HIS A 56 1.14 15.11 1.19
N VAL A 57 1.91 14.06 1.42
CA VAL A 57 1.44 12.83 2.11
C VAL A 57 2.55 12.26 2.99
N PRO A 58 2.25 11.56 4.10
CA PRO A 58 3.27 10.83 4.83
C PRO A 58 3.75 9.64 3.99
N VAL A 59 5.00 9.22 4.18
CA VAL A 59 5.58 8.06 3.49
C VAL A 59 4.71 6.80 3.66
N VAL A 60 4.09 6.59 4.83
CA VAL A 60 3.19 5.46 5.06
C VAL A 60 2.01 5.40 4.07
N ALA A 61 1.50 6.56 3.62
CA ALA A 61 0.39 6.61 2.67
C ALA A 61 0.81 6.20 1.25
N VAL A 62 2.10 6.13 0.96
CA VAL A 62 2.66 5.74 -0.35
C VAL A 62 3.67 4.61 -0.21
N SER A 63 3.51 3.78 0.83
CA SER A 63 4.34 2.61 1.10
C SER A 63 3.47 1.36 1.25
N ARG A 64 3.88 0.25 0.65
CA ARG A 64 3.20 -1.04 0.74
C ARG A 64 4.22 -2.16 0.80
N GLY A 65 4.05 -3.08 1.75
CA GLY A 65 4.98 -4.20 1.93
C GLY A 65 6.43 -3.74 2.12
N GLY A 66 6.65 -2.69 2.93
CA GLY A 66 7.99 -2.12 3.15
C GLY A 66 8.63 -1.45 1.92
N ARG A 67 7.93 -1.33 0.80
CA ARG A 67 8.42 -0.71 -0.44
C ARG A 67 7.62 0.54 -0.78
N SER A 68 8.21 1.45 -1.54
CA SER A 68 7.48 2.59 -2.07
C SER A 68 6.49 2.16 -3.15
N ALA A 69 5.31 2.76 -3.12
CA ALA A 69 4.32 2.68 -4.17
C ALA A 69 4.36 3.91 -5.12
N VAL A 70 5.42 4.71 -5.02
CA VAL A 70 5.78 5.80 -5.95
C VAL A 70 6.66 5.21 -7.04
N GLN A 71 6.29 5.40 -8.31
CA GLN A 71 6.99 4.83 -9.44
C GLN A 71 7.34 5.89 -10.49
N ARG A 72 8.47 5.68 -11.16
CA ARG A 72 8.96 6.48 -12.30
C ARG A 72 9.54 5.55 -13.36
N PRO A 73 9.79 6.00 -14.59
CA PRO A 73 10.48 5.20 -15.59
C PRO A 73 11.81 4.68 -15.02
N CYS A 74 12.08 3.39 -15.24
CA CYS A 74 13.34 2.81 -14.82
C CYS A 74 14.51 3.51 -15.53
N PRO A 75 15.69 3.62 -14.87
CA PRO A 75 16.89 4.16 -15.52
C PRO A 75 17.27 3.28 -16.73
N GLY A 76 17.65 3.92 -17.82
CA GLY A 76 17.91 3.28 -19.12
C GLY A 76 17.11 3.95 -20.24
N GLU A 77 17.74 4.17 -21.39
CA GLU A 77 17.11 4.80 -22.54
C GLU A 77 15.97 3.92 -23.05
N GLY A 78 14.75 4.48 -23.18
CA GLY A 78 13.59 3.76 -23.73
C GLY A 78 12.94 2.73 -22.80
N SER A 79 13.16 2.76 -21.48
CA SER A 79 12.52 1.77 -20.60
C SER A 79 10.99 1.90 -20.58
N ASP A 80 10.32 0.83 -21.02
CA ASP A 80 8.86 0.65 -20.91
C ASP A 80 8.40 0.30 -19.49
N TRP A 81 9.34 0.10 -18.55
CA TRP A 81 9.04 -0.33 -17.18
C TRP A 81 9.02 0.84 -16.20
N LEU A 82 8.15 0.73 -15.20
CA LEU A 82 8.14 1.64 -14.05
C LEU A 82 8.85 0.98 -12.87
N CYS A 83 9.79 1.70 -12.28
CA CYS A 83 10.56 1.31 -11.11
C CYS A 83 10.07 2.08 -9.89
N ALA A 84 9.97 1.38 -8.76
CA ALA A 84 9.67 2.01 -7.47
C ALA A 84 10.81 2.96 -7.08
N VAL A 85 10.45 4.16 -6.60
CA VAL A 85 11.40 5.12 -6.03
C VAL A 85 11.79 4.63 -4.64
N PRO A 86 13.07 4.48 -4.29
CA PRO A 86 13.46 4.02 -2.96
C PRO A 86 12.92 4.94 -1.84
N LEU A 87 12.49 4.37 -0.72
CA LEU A 87 11.96 5.15 0.42
C LEU A 87 12.96 6.19 0.93
N GLY A 88 14.26 5.84 0.97
CA GLY A 88 15.32 6.78 1.33
C GLY A 88 15.41 7.99 0.40
N THR A 89 15.13 7.81 -0.89
CA THR A 89 15.06 8.91 -1.87
C THR A 89 13.85 9.81 -1.60
N LEU A 90 12.71 9.23 -1.20
CA LEU A 90 11.53 10.03 -0.80
C LEU A 90 11.84 10.86 0.44
N VAL A 91 12.42 10.25 1.48
CA VAL A 91 12.75 10.96 2.73
C VAL A 91 13.80 12.05 2.51
N ALA A 92 14.79 11.82 1.66
CA ALA A 92 15.81 12.82 1.35
C ALA A 92 15.23 14.09 0.66
N SER A 93 14.03 14.01 0.06
CA SER A 93 13.38 15.14 -0.62
C SER A 93 12.65 16.13 0.31
N THR A 94 12.50 15.78 1.59
CA THR A 94 11.54 16.41 2.52
C THR A 94 11.94 17.83 2.95
N GLY A 95 13.21 18.21 2.77
CA GLY A 95 13.74 19.52 3.16
C GLY A 95 13.57 20.65 2.15
N SER A 96 12.98 20.39 0.96
CA SER A 96 12.76 21.42 -0.05
C SER A 96 11.37 21.30 -0.66
N PRO A 97 10.42 22.21 -0.34
CA PRO A 97 9.09 22.24 -0.95
C PRO A 97 9.13 22.41 -2.49
N ALA A 98 10.22 22.95 -3.04
CA ALA A 98 10.45 23.01 -4.48
C ALA A 98 10.82 21.65 -5.10
N ALA A 99 11.38 20.73 -4.31
CA ALA A 99 11.88 19.42 -4.75
C ALA A 99 10.81 18.33 -4.68
N ALA A 100 9.65 18.55 -5.30
CA ALA A 100 8.67 17.47 -5.44
C ALA A 100 9.28 16.28 -6.20
N VAL A 101 9.18 15.08 -5.63
CA VAL A 101 9.60 13.87 -6.32
C VAL A 101 8.64 13.63 -7.48
N ARG A 102 9.15 13.80 -8.70
CA ARG A 102 8.38 13.51 -9.91
C ARG A 102 8.14 12.01 -10.01
N ALA A 103 6.87 11.66 -10.12
CA ALA A 103 6.39 10.31 -10.23
C ALA A 103 5.45 10.20 -11.42
N THR A 104 5.51 9.06 -12.07
CA THR A 104 4.64 8.73 -13.18
C THR A 104 3.40 7.96 -12.71
N SER A 105 3.53 7.22 -11.60
CA SER A 105 2.45 6.49 -10.95
C SER A 105 2.64 6.54 -9.43
N VAL A 106 1.58 6.75 -8.67
CA VAL A 106 1.58 6.76 -7.20
C VAL A 106 0.33 6.06 -6.69
N GLU A 107 0.48 4.89 -6.05
CA GLU A 107 -0.59 4.30 -5.24
C GLU A 107 -0.63 4.99 -3.87
N VAL A 108 -1.80 5.50 -3.51
CA VAL A 108 -2.08 6.13 -2.22
C VAL A 108 -2.97 5.21 -1.41
N LEU A 109 -2.46 4.74 -0.28
CA LEU A 109 -3.22 4.05 0.77
C LEU A 109 -3.92 5.09 1.63
N LEU A 110 -5.17 4.85 1.98
CA LEU A 110 -6.01 5.78 2.74
C LEU A 110 -6.32 5.34 4.17
N GLU A 111 -5.95 4.11 4.52
CA GLU A 111 -6.20 3.49 5.82
C GLU A 111 -5.11 2.47 6.16
N GLY A 112 -5.18 1.89 7.37
CA GLY A 112 -4.32 0.78 7.78
C GLY A 112 -2.93 1.18 8.27
N TYR A 113 -2.73 2.45 8.63
CA TYR A 113 -1.41 2.98 9.02
C TYR A 113 -0.89 2.45 10.36
N SER A 114 -1.74 1.81 11.17
CA SER A 114 -1.32 1.15 12.41
C SER A 114 -0.71 -0.23 12.19
N LEU A 115 -0.64 -0.72 10.94
CA LEU A 115 -0.07 -2.00 10.57
C LEU A 115 1.01 -1.81 9.49
N PHE A 116 2.12 -2.54 9.64
CA PHE A 116 3.22 -2.55 8.69
C PHE A 116 3.48 -3.97 8.21
N GLN A 117 3.47 -4.19 6.90
CA GLN A 117 3.85 -5.47 6.32
C GLN A 117 5.37 -5.52 6.10
N ASP A 118 6.05 -6.37 6.85
CA ASP A 118 7.45 -6.71 6.63
C ASP A 118 7.53 -7.86 5.63
N THR A 119 7.79 -7.55 4.36
CA THR A 119 7.91 -8.58 3.31
C THR A 119 9.15 -9.44 3.44
N GLY A 120 10.17 -9.00 4.17
CA GLY A 120 11.37 -9.80 4.41
C GLY A 120 11.09 -10.94 5.38
N ARG A 121 10.14 -10.73 6.31
CA ARG A 121 9.70 -11.71 7.31
C ARG A 121 8.36 -12.37 6.98
N ASP A 122 7.64 -11.86 5.98
CA ASP A 122 6.26 -12.23 5.66
C ASP A 122 5.30 -12.05 6.85
N GLU A 123 5.49 -10.97 7.62
CA GLU A 123 4.74 -10.70 8.85
C GLU A 123 4.06 -9.33 8.83
N TRP A 124 2.94 -9.23 9.57
CA TRP A 124 2.28 -7.97 9.86
C TRP A 124 2.65 -7.50 11.27
N LEU A 125 3.34 -6.37 11.34
CA LEU A 125 3.79 -5.77 12.58
C LEU A 125 2.85 -4.62 12.97
N SER A 126 2.38 -4.63 14.21
CA SER A 126 1.60 -3.53 14.78
C SER A 126 2.50 -2.34 15.08
N ILE A 127 2.09 -1.15 14.64
CA ILE A 127 2.83 0.11 14.79
C ILE A 127 1.95 1.27 15.27
N PRO A 128 1.18 1.12 16.36
CA PRO A 128 0.26 2.16 16.84
C PRO A 128 0.97 3.48 17.16
N GLN A 129 2.25 3.45 17.54
CA GLN A 129 3.07 4.62 17.78
C GLN A 129 3.23 5.52 16.54
N LEU A 130 3.07 5.00 15.32
CA LEU A 130 3.11 5.81 14.10
C LEU A 130 1.99 6.86 14.11
N CYS A 131 0.80 6.51 14.60
CA CYS A 131 -0.34 7.40 14.56
C CYS A 131 -0.08 8.74 15.27
N GLY A 132 0.65 8.74 16.39
CA GLY A 132 1.02 9.97 17.12
C GLY A 132 2.09 10.81 16.43
N ARG A 133 2.80 10.25 15.44
CA ARG A 133 3.88 10.91 14.68
C ARG A 133 3.40 11.55 13.38
N LEU A 134 2.21 11.21 12.91
CA LEU A 134 1.66 11.77 11.66
C LEU A 134 1.31 13.26 11.86
N SER A 135 1.85 14.12 11.01
CA SER A 135 1.61 15.58 11.05
C SER A 135 0.20 15.93 10.56
N GLN A 136 -0.22 15.32 9.45
CA GLN A 136 -1.50 15.61 8.80
C GLN A 136 -2.68 15.07 9.60
N ARG A 137 -3.69 15.91 9.81
CA ARG A 137 -4.90 15.57 10.59
C ARG A 137 -5.67 14.41 9.96
N TRP A 138 -5.81 14.41 8.63
CA TRP A 138 -6.50 13.33 7.92
C TRP A 138 -5.82 11.96 8.15
N ALA A 139 -4.49 11.91 8.12
CA ALA A 139 -3.74 10.67 8.27
C ALA A 139 -3.81 10.16 9.71
N ARG A 140 -3.74 11.06 10.70
CA ARG A 140 -3.99 10.71 12.12
C ARG A 140 -5.37 10.14 12.33
N GLN A 141 -6.41 10.78 11.76
CA GLN A 141 -7.79 10.31 11.88
C GLN A 141 -7.96 8.90 11.30
N GLN A 142 -7.33 8.60 10.17
CA GLN A 142 -7.36 7.26 9.56
C GLN A 142 -6.58 6.20 10.34
N CYS A 143 -5.64 6.63 11.19
CA CYS A 143 -4.83 5.74 12.01
C CYS A 143 -5.48 5.41 13.36
N LEU A 144 -6.11 6.40 14.01
CA LEU A 144 -6.68 6.27 15.37
C LEU A 144 -8.20 6.13 15.41
N GLY A 145 -8.89 6.58 14.38
CA GLY A 145 -10.34 6.73 14.37
C GLY A 145 -11.02 5.83 13.33
N PRO A 146 -12.37 5.94 13.21
CA PRO A 146 -13.09 5.30 12.12
C PRO A 146 -12.65 5.91 10.79
N SER A 147 -12.66 5.07 9.74
CA SER A 147 -12.32 5.53 8.39
C SER A 147 -13.28 6.63 7.94
N LEU A 148 -12.72 7.75 7.48
CA LEU A 148 -13.48 8.82 6.83
C LEU A 148 -13.96 8.39 5.43
N PHE A 149 -13.31 7.41 4.81
CA PHE A 149 -13.62 6.95 3.47
C PHE A 149 -14.71 5.89 3.52
N ARG A 150 -15.84 6.21 2.88
CA ARG A 150 -16.99 5.30 2.78
C ARG A 150 -16.84 4.36 1.60
N ASP A 151 -17.81 3.46 1.48
CA ASP A 151 -17.97 2.59 0.31
C ASP A 151 -16.75 1.70 0.05
N SER A 152 -15.97 1.36 1.09
CA SER A 152 -14.75 0.55 0.99
C SER A 152 -13.63 1.15 0.11
N LEU A 153 -13.55 2.48 0.01
CA LEU A 153 -12.42 3.15 -0.64
C LEU A 153 -11.18 3.12 0.27
N ARG A 154 -10.29 2.15 0.04
CA ARG A 154 -9.07 1.94 0.85
C ARG A 154 -7.80 2.48 0.23
N ARG A 155 -7.77 2.56 -1.10
CA ARG A 155 -6.63 3.03 -1.89
C ARG A 155 -7.03 3.42 -3.30
N PHE A 156 -6.20 4.22 -3.94
CA PHE A 156 -6.30 4.54 -5.36
C PHE A 156 -4.92 4.81 -5.93
N THR A 157 -4.78 4.80 -7.25
CA THR A 157 -3.54 5.16 -7.95
C THR A 157 -3.75 6.42 -8.77
N LEU A 158 -2.89 7.41 -8.61
CA LEU A 158 -2.71 8.47 -9.60
C LEU A 158 -1.69 8.02 -10.63
N ILE A 159 -1.96 8.21 -11.92
CA ILE A 159 -1.06 7.81 -12.99
C ILE A 159 -1.11 8.80 -14.15
N GLU A 160 0.04 9.10 -14.75
CA GLU A 160 0.10 9.84 -16.01
C GLU A 160 -0.56 9.01 -17.13
N ALA A 161 -1.41 9.66 -17.93
CA ALA A 161 -2.29 8.97 -18.87
C ALA A 161 -1.52 8.18 -19.95
N ASP A 162 -0.35 8.67 -20.37
CA ASP A 162 0.55 8.03 -21.32
C ASP A 162 1.31 6.84 -20.70
N ALA A 163 1.58 6.89 -19.40
CA ALA A 163 2.23 5.82 -18.67
C ALA A 163 1.32 4.64 -18.33
N LEU A 164 0.02 4.76 -18.54
CA LEU A 164 -0.93 3.65 -18.39
C LEU A 164 -0.52 2.42 -19.22
N ALA A 165 0.13 2.63 -20.37
CA ALA A 165 0.63 1.55 -21.21
C ALA A 165 1.75 0.72 -20.55
N ARG A 166 2.54 1.36 -19.67
CA ARG A 166 3.72 0.83 -18.97
C ARG A 166 3.38 0.08 -17.68
N THR A 167 2.15 0.25 -17.19
CA THR A 167 1.67 -0.39 -15.96
C THR A 167 0.85 -1.63 -16.31
N ASN A 168 1.46 -2.81 -16.19
CA ASN A 168 0.77 -4.08 -16.40
C ASN A 168 -0.07 -4.51 -15.19
N ALA A 169 0.19 -3.98 -14.00
CA ALA A 169 -0.54 -4.31 -12.79
C ALA A 169 -0.67 -3.08 -11.89
N LEU A 170 -1.88 -2.51 -11.81
CA LEU A 170 -2.25 -1.72 -10.64
C LEU A 170 -2.48 -2.70 -9.49
N GLY A 171 -1.39 -3.20 -8.92
CA GLY A 171 -1.37 -4.19 -7.83
C GLY A 171 -2.20 -5.44 -8.13
N GLY A 172 -1.61 -6.42 -8.83
CA GLY A 172 -2.13 -7.78 -9.05
C GLY A 172 -3.59 -7.98 -8.63
N ILE A 173 -4.53 -7.51 -9.45
CA ILE A 173 -5.95 -7.59 -9.13
C ILE A 173 -6.34 -9.05 -9.32
N ALA A 174 -6.45 -9.79 -8.21
CA ALA A 174 -7.04 -11.12 -8.25
C ALA A 174 -8.44 -11.01 -8.89
N GLY A 175 -8.63 -11.70 -10.01
CA GLY A 175 -9.89 -11.72 -10.78
C GLY A 175 -9.87 -10.92 -12.09
N GLN A 176 -9.02 -9.90 -12.25
CA GLN A 176 -8.93 -9.17 -13.52
C GLN A 176 -7.75 -9.69 -14.34
N LYS A 177 -8.03 -10.65 -15.23
CA LYS A 177 -7.04 -11.29 -16.11
C LYS A 177 -6.53 -10.38 -17.23
N GLU A 178 -7.08 -9.17 -17.34
CA GLU A 178 -6.80 -8.23 -18.42
C GLU A 178 -5.97 -7.03 -17.95
N PRO A 179 -5.02 -6.53 -18.76
CA PRO A 179 -4.30 -5.30 -18.48
C PRO A 179 -5.22 -4.10 -18.23
N VAL A 180 -5.00 -3.38 -17.13
CA VAL A 180 -5.75 -2.17 -16.74
C VAL A 180 -5.86 -1.15 -17.88
N ARG A 181 -4.83 -1.02 -18.72
CA ARG A 181 -4.86 -0.11 -19.88
C ARG A 181 -6.02 -0.39 -20.84
N GLN A 182 -6.35 -1.66 -21.07
CA GLN A 182 -7.44 -2.04 -21.99
C GLN A 182 -8.79 -1.71 -21.34
N VAL A 183 -8.92 -2.02 -20.06
CA VAL A 183 -10.09 -1.72 -19.23
C VAL A 183 -10.41 -0.22 -19.23
N VAL A 184 -9.44 0.62 -18.87
CA VAL A 184 -9.60 2.08 -18.81
C VAL A 184 -9.87 2.68 -20.20
N ARG A 185 -9.26 2.16 -21.27
CA ARG A 185 -9.55 2.61 -22.65
C ARG A 185 -11.00 2.37 -23.06
N ARG A 186 -11.60 1.24 -22.66
CA ARG A 186 -13.02 0.94 -22.96
C ARG A 186 -14.00 1.85 -22.24
N MET A 187 -13.66 2.36 -21.05
CA MET A 187 -14.55 3.22 -20.27
C MET A 187 -14.88 4.55 -20.96
N ARG A 188 -14.09 4.99 -21.97
CA ARG A 188 -14.28 6.27 -22.69
C ARG A 188 -14.50 7.45 -21.72
N LEU A 189 -13.62 7.54 -20.72
CA LEU A 189 -13.74 8.50 -19.61
C LEU A 189 -13.94 9.94 -20.10
N ARG A 190 -14.96 10.61 -19.56
CA ARG A 190 -15.18 12.04 -19.71
C ARG A 190 -14.48 12.80 -18.59
N ASN A 191 -14.10 14.05 -18.86
CA ASN A 191 -13.48 14.91 -17.85
C ASN A 191 -14.43 15.09 -16.67
N GLY A 192 -13.96 14.78 -15.46
CA GLY A 192 -14.74 15.00 -14.25
C GLY A 192 -15.87 13.99 -14.00
N GLU A 193 -15.98 12.90 -14.75
CA GLU A 193 -16.95 11.82 -14.49
C GLU A 193 -16.24 10.48 -14.30
N PRO A 194 -16.52 9.72 -13.22
CA PRO A 194 -15.94 8.40 -13.04
C PRO A 194 -16.63 7.37 -13.95
N GLY A 195 -15.84 6.48 -14.54
CA GLY A 195 -16.30 5.29 -15.24
C GLY A 195 -15.99 4.02 -14.45
N THR A 196 -16.63 2.91 -14.82
CA THR A 196 -16.36 1.60 -14.24
C THR A 196 -16.48 0.49 -15.28
N ASP A 197 -15.69 -0.57 -15.11
CA ASP A 197 -15.68 -1.76 -15.94
C ASP A 197 -15.32 -2.95 -15.03
N CYS A 198 -16.02 -4.07 -15.19
CA CYS A 198 -15.76 -5.28 -14.40
C CYS A 198 -15.52 -6.45 -15.33
N ALA A 199 -14.82 -7.45 -14.80
CA ALA A 199 -14.63 -8.72 -15.49
C ALA A 199 -15.97 -9.31 -15.97
N ALA A 200 -15.96 -9.89 -17.17
CA ALA A 200 -17.15 -10.43 -17.81
C ALA A 200 -17.73 -11.66 -17.09
N ASP A 201 -16.94 -12.33 -16.25
CA ASP A 201 -17.37 -13.51 -15.49
C ASP A 201 -18.28 -13.18 -14.29
N GLY A 202 -18.47 -11.89 -13.97
CA GLY A 202 -19.33 -11.44 -12.88
C GLY A 202 -18.84 -11.81 -11.48
N GLN A 203 -17.70 -12.49 -11.37
CA GLN A 203 -17.09 -12.97 -10.13
C GLN A 203 -15.84 -12.14 -9.76
N GLY A 204 -15.44 -11.20 -10.62
CA GLY A 204 -14.25 -10.36 -10.45
C GLY A 204 -14.51 -8.99 -9.82
N LEU A 205 -13.46 -8.44 -9.22
CA LEU A 205 -13.38 -7.03 -8.85
C LEU A 205 -13.54 -6.13 -10.10
N CYS A 206 -14.11 -4.96 -9.88
CA CYS A 206 -14.30 -3.93 -10.89
C CYS A 206 -13.20 -2.89 -10.82
N THR A 207 -12.77 -2.38 -11.97
CA THR A 207 -11.99 -1.16 -12.03
C THR A 207 -12.94 0.03 -12.08
N ALA A 208 -12.64 1.05 -11.30
CA ALA A 208 -13.20 2.38 -11.47
C ALA A 208 -12.06 3.33 -11.83
N ALA A 209 -12.36 4.30 -12.69
CA ALA A 209 -11.37 5.28 -13.12
C ALA A 209 -12.01 6.65 -13.33
N LEU A 210 -11.21 7.69 -13.13
CA LEU A 210 -11.60 9.07 -13.32
C LEU A 210 -10.48 9.79 -14.07
N ARG A 211 -10.84 10.57 -15.09
CA ARG A 211 -9.92 11.54 -15.68
C ARG A 211 -9.92 12.82 -14.84
N LEU A 212 -8.77 13.10 -14.21
CA LEU A 212 -8.60 14.27 -13.34
C LEU A 212 -8.16 15.50 -14.15
N SER A 213 -7.29 15.29 -15.13
CA SER A 213 -6.88 16.24 -16.16
C SER A 213 -6.55 15.50 -17.45
N ASP A 214 -6.22 16.22 -18.53
CA ASP A 214 -5.86 15.58 -19.80
C ASP A 214 -4.65 14.64 -19.70
N ARG A 215 -3.78 14.88 -18.70
CA ARG A 215 -2.54 14.12 -18.50
C ARG A 215 -2.59 13.15 -17.32
N VAL A 216 -3.60 13.19 -16.46
CA VAL A 216 -3.62 12.39 -15.23
C VAL A 216 -4.95 11.68 -15.02
N LEU A 217 -4.84 10.38 -14.74
CA LEU A 217 -5.94 9.50 -14.39
C LEU A 217 -5.85 9.11 -12.92
N VAL A 218 -7.01 8.88 -12.31
CA VAL A 218 -7.12 8.18 -11.04
C VAL A 218 -7.79 6.85 -11.29
N VAL A 219 -7.22 5.77 -10.76
CA VAL A 219 -7.74 4.42 -10.93
C VAL A 219 -7.81 3.71 -9.57
N TRP A 220 -8.91 3.02 -9.30
CA TRP A 220 -9.10 2.26 -8.06
C TRP A 220 -9.99 1.04 -8.30
N ILE A 221 -10.09 0.19 -7.28
CA ILE A 221 -10.80 -1.08 -7.37
C ILE A 221 -12.03 -1.04 -6.50
N VAL A 222 -13.15 -1.53 -7.04
CA VAL A 222 -14.44 -1.63 -6.35
C VAL A 222 -14.98 -3.04 -6.46
N SER A 223 -15.77 -3.48 -5.49
CA SER A 223 -16.37 -4.82 -5.50
C SER A 223 -17.62 -4.91 -6.38
N GLN A 224 -18.27 -3.79 -6.71
CA GLN A 224 -19.55 -3.77 -7.43
C GLN A 224 -19.68 -2.52 -8.32
N LYS A 225 -20.51 -2.59 -9.39
CA LYS A 225 -20.85 -1.46 -10.29
C LYS A 225 -21.88 -0.48 -9.70
N ASP A 226 -21.87 -0.23 -8.39
CA ASP A 226 -22.80 0.74 -7.80
C ASP A 226 -22.38 2.18 -8.15
N LEU A 227 -23.00 2.75 -9.18
CA LEU A 227 -22.64 4.08 -9.70
C LEU A 227 -22.74 5.20 -8.64
N PRO A 228 -23.79 5.28 -7.80
CA PRO A 228 -23.82 6.19 -6.64
C PRO A 228 -22.59 6.06 -5.73
N SER A 229 -22.21 4.85 -5.33
CA SER A 229 -21.00 4.60 -4.54
C SER A 229 -19.73 5.07 -5.26
N ILE A 230 -19.56 4.69 -6.53
CA ILE A 230 -18.40 5.10 -7.35
C ILE A 230 -18.30 6.63 -7.46
N ARG A 231 -19.44 7.32 -7.61
CA ARG A 231 -19.48 8.79 -7.61
C ARG A 231 -19.07 9.39 -6.27
N ARG A 232 -19.54 8.83 -5.15
CA ARG A 232 -19.11 9.26 -3.80
C ARG A 232 -17.61 9.04 -3.59
N GLN A 233 -17.08 7.89 -3.99
CA GLN A 233 -15.65 7.61 -3.95
C GLN A 233 -14.85 8.58 -4.81
N ALA A 234 -15.31 8.89 -6.03
CA ALA A 234 -14.66 9.87 -6.89
C ALA A 234 -14.65 11.28 -6.27
N THR A 235 -15.74 11.69 -5.61
CA THR A 235 -15.81 12.94 -4.84
C THR A 235 -14.83 12.91 -3.67
N ALA A 236 -14.75 11.81 -2.93
CA ALA A 236 -13.83 11.63 -1.82
C ALA A 236 -12.36 11.72 -2.25
N ILE A 237 -12.00 11.08 -3.37
CA ILE A 237 -10.66 11.18 -3.97
C ILE A 237 -10.35 12.63 -4.34
N ARG A 238 -11.26 13.34 -5.04
CA ARG A 238 -11.02 14.75 -5.39
C ARG A 238 -10.81 15.61 -4.16
N ALA A 239 -11.67 15.49 -3.16
CA ALA A 239 -11.56 16.23 -1.92
C ALA A 239 -10.24 15.92 -1.19
N PHE A 240 -9.83 14.65 -1.20
CA PHE A 240 -8.52 14.26 -0.67
C PHE A 240 -7.39 14.96 -1.42
N LEU A 241 -7.38 14.91 -2.75
CA LEU A 241 -6.33 15.49 -3.59
C LEU A 241 -6.24 17.01 -3.45
N THR A 242 -7.37 17.71 -3.31
CA THR A 242 -7.38 19.17 -3.25
C THR A 242 -7.22 19.72 -1.84
N SER A 243 -7.74 19.02 -0.83
CA SER A 243 -7.90 19.58 0.52
C SER A 243 -7.13 18.79 1.59
N ALA A 244 -6.92 17.48 1.45
CA ALA A 244 -6.19 16.70 2.45
C ALA A 244 -4.69 16.59 2.12
N ALA A 245 -4.40 16.22 0.88
CA ALA A 245 -3.06 16.03 0.34
C ALA A 245 -2.62 17.19 -0.59
N GLY A 246 -3.38 18.29 -0.65
CA GLY A 246 -3.00 19.47 -1.42
C GLY A 246 -1.77 20.20 -0.85
N PRO A 247 -1.35 21.32 -1.47
CA PRO A 247 -0.22 22.15 -0.99
C PRO A 247 -0.34 22.58 0.47
N GLN A 248 -1.57 22.78 0.94
CA GLN A 248 -1.92 23.05 2.32
C GLN A 248 -3.07 22.13 2.71
N GLU A 249 -2.98 21.53 3.90
CA GLU A 249 -4.08 20.72 4.44
C GLU A 249 -5.22 21.63 4.92
N ASP A 250 -6.42 21.42 4.38
CA ASP A 250 -7.70 21.94 4.82
C ASP A 250 -8.60 20.75 5.22
N TYR A 251 -8.36 20.28 6.44
CA TYR A 251 -9.04 19.10 7.00
C TYR A 251 -10.56 19.30 7.14
N ASP A 252 -11.00 20.51 7.48
CA ASP A 252 -12.41 20.78 7.73
C ASP A 252 -13.19 20.78 6.40
N ARG A 253 -12.64 21.37 5.33
CA ARG A 253 -13.21 21.25 3.98
C ARG A 253 -13.18 19.82 3.47
N PHE A 254 -12.09 19.09 3.71
CA PHE A 254 -11.98 17.68 3.34
C PHE A 254 -13.08 16.84 4.02
N SER A 255 -13.18 16.90 5.34
CA SER A 255 -14.17 16.14 6.11
C SER A 255 -15.61 16.53 5.76
N ALA A 256 -15.90 17.81 5.52
CA ALA A 256 -17.21 18.27 5.06
C ALA A 256 -17.58 17.70 3.68
N ALA A 257 -16.61 17.52 2.78
CA ALA A 257 -16.87 16.93 1.47
C ALA A 257 -17.23 15.43 1.56
N LEU A 258 -16.77 14.73 2.59
CA LEU A 258 -17.06 13.30 2.80
C LEU A 258 -18.40 13.02 3.50
N THR A 259 -18.97 14.02 4.16
CA THR A 259 -20.24 13.89 4.89
C THR A 259 -21.47 14.30 4.07
N ARG A 260 -21.28 15.06 2.98
CA ARG A 260 -22.36 15.42 2.05
C ARG A 260 -22.93 14.16 1.40
N ARG A 261 -24.26 14.00 1.50
CA ARG A 261 -25.02 12.88 0.93
C ARG A 261 -25.24 13.07 -0.56
#